data_AF-A0A9D8L3U4-F1
#
_entry.id   AF-A0A9D8L3U4-F1
#
_cell.length_a   1.000
_cell.length_b   1.000
_cell.length_c   1.000
_cell.angle_alpha   90.00
_cell.angle_beta   90.00
_cell.angle_gamma   90.00
#
_symmetry.space_group_name_H-M   'P 1'
#
loop_
_entity.id
_entity.type
_entity.pdbx_description
1 polymer ?
#
loop_
_entity_poly.entity_id
_entity_poly.type
_entity_poly.pdbx_seq_one_letter_code
_entity_poly.pdbx_strand_id
1 'polypeptide(L)' 'TGAGDMFDGAFLAEYLRTGDPFAAGHYANVAAALSTEGYGAVAPMPKRAMVEGALRQAGLR' A
#
# COMPACT_ATOMS: atom_id res chain seq x y z
N THR A 1 -9.20 -12.58 -3.06
CA THR A 1 -9.42 -11.12 -3.12
C THR A 1 -9.03 -10.55 -1.77
N GLY A 2 -8.50 -9.33 -1.72
CA GLY A 2 -8.07 -8.68 -0.47
C GLY A 2 -7.53 -7.24 -0.64
N ALA A 3 -7.79 -6.60 -1.78
CA ALA A 3 -7.22 -5.28 -2.08
C ALA A 3 -7.77 -4.17 -1.17
N GLY A 4 -9.05 -4.25 -0.78
CA GLY A 4 -9.66 -3.32 0.19
C GLY A 4 -9.02 -3.46 1.57
N ASP A 5 -8.94 -4.69 2.09
CA ASP A 5 -8.29 -4.96 3.39
C ASP A 5 -6.81 -4.53 3.38
N MET A 6 -6.12 -4.73 2.24
CA MET A 6 -4.75 -4.24 2.06
C MET A 6 -4.67 -2.72 2.09
N PHE A 7 -5.60 -2.01 1.42
CA PHE A 7 -5.67 -0.55 1.48
C PHE A 7 -5.89 -0.08 2.92
N ASP A 8 -6.91 -0.59 3.61
CA ASP A 8 -7.27 -0.15 4.96
C ASP A 8 -6.14 -0.38 5.95
N GLY A 9 -5.53 -1.58 5.91
CA GLY A 9 -4.39 -1.92 6.75
C GLY A 9 -3.17 -1.05 6.46
N ALA A 10 -2.85 -0.81 5.19
CA ALA A 10 -1.72 0.03 4.80
C ALA A 10 -1.95 1.51 5.16
N PHE A 11 -3.17 2.01 4.97
CA PHE A 11 -3.54 3.38 5.29
C PHE A 11 -3.41 3.63 6.79
N LEU A 12 -4.00 2.78 7.63
CA LEU A 12 -3.94 2.93 9.08
C LEU A 12 -2.50 2.80 9.58
N ALA A 13 -1.74 1.84 9.07
CA ALA A 13 -0.33 1.66 9.47
C ALA A 13 0.52 2.89 9.11
N GLU A 14 0.32 3.46 7.92
CA GLU A 14 1.10 4.62 7.48
C GLU A 14 0.64 5.91 8.15
N TYR A 15 -0.67 6.11 8.33
CA TYR A 15 -1.23 7.25 9.04
C TYR A 15 -0.75 7.29 10.50
N LEU A 16 -0.72 6.14 11.20
CA LEU A 16 -0.16 6.06 12.55
C LEU A 16 1.33 6.41 12.62
N ARG A 17 2.08 6.20 11.52
CA ARG A 17 3.51 6.48 11.43
C ARG A 17 3.82 7.94 11.11
N THR A 18 3.01 8.58 10.26
CA THR A 18 3.31 9.90 9.69
C THR A 18 2.39 11.00 10.19
N GLY A 19 1.17 10.67 10.60
CA GLY A 19 0.08 11.63 10.84
C GLY A 19 -0.45 12.31 9.58
N ASP A 20 0.04 11.93 8.39
CA ASP A 20 -0.34 12.53 7.11
C ASP A 20 -1.30 11.60 6.35
N PRO A 21 -2.59 11.95 6.24
CA PRO A 21 -3.58 11.10 5.56
C PRO A 21 -3.36 11.05 4.03
N PHE A 22 -2.75 12.06 3.41
CA PHE A 22 -2.51 12.04 1.97
C PHE A 22 -1.33 11.13 1.63
N ALA A 23 -0.21 11.26 2.36
CA ALA A 23 0.91 10.34 2.22
C ALA A 23 0.48 8.89 2.51
N ALA A 24 -0.33 8.67 3.56
CA ALA A 24 -0.90 7.36 3.86
C ALA A 24 -1.81 6.84 2.74
N GLY A 25 -2.64 7.70 2.15
CA GLY A 25 -3.49 7.36 1.01
C GLY A 25 -2.69 6.95 -0.23
N HIS A 26 -1.62 7.67 -0.56
CA HIS A 26 -0.74 7.29 -1.66
C HIS A 26 -0.06 5.94 -1.42
N TYR A 27 0.47 5.72 -0.21
CA TYR A 27 1.07 4.44 0.17
C TYR A 27 0.07 3.28 0.09
N ALA A 28 -1.13 3.47 0.64
CA ALA A 28 -2.18 2.47 0.66
C ALA A 28 -2.68 2.09 -0.74
N ASN A 29 -2.85 3.08 -1.62
CA ASN A 29 -3.24 2.84 -3.02
C ASN A 29 -2.20 1.97 -3.75
N VAL A 30 -0.91 2.27 -3.58
CA VAL A 30 0.16 1.47 -4.20
C VAL A 30 0.20 0.06 -3.60
N ALA A 31 0.06 -0.08 -2.27
CA ALA A 31 0.04 -1.39 -1.63
C ALA A 31 -1.15 -2.25 -2.11
N ALA A 32 -2.34 -1.65 -2.22
CA ALA A 32 -3.53 -2.31 -2.73
C ALA A 32 -3.34 -2.74 -4.19
N ALA A 33 -2.82 -1.88 -5.06
CA ALA A 33 -2.53 -2.21 -6.46
C ALA A 33 -1.60 -3.43 -6.58
N LEU A 34 -0.47 -3.41 -5.88
CA LEU A 34 0.49 -4.52 -5.88
C LEU A 34 -0.13 -5.83 -5.37
N SER A 35 -1.05 -5.77 -4.39
CA SER A 35 -1.73 -6.97 -3.88
C SER A 35 -2.63 -7.67 -4.91
N THR A 36 -2.98 -7.00 -6.01
CA THR A 36 -3.81 -7.58 -7.09
C THR A 36 -3.01 -8.36 -8.12
N GLU A 37 -1.66 -8.31 -8.07
CA GLU A 37 -0.78 -8.99 -9.03
C GLU A 37 -0.62 -10.50 -8.75
N GLY A 38 -1.23 -11.01 -7.68
CA GLY A 38 -1.21 -12.42 -7.33
C GLY A 38 -2.55 -12.93 -6.81
N TYR A 39 -2.69 -14.25 -6.73
CA TYR A 39 -3.91 -14.90 -6.26
C TYR A 39 -3.96 -15.02 -4.73
N GLY A 40 -5.12 -14.73 -4.16
CA GLY A 40 -5.39 -14.83 -2.73
C GLY A 40 -5.67 -13.48 -2.08
N ALA A 41 -5.84 -13.48 -0.75
CA ALA A 41 -5.99 -12.25 0.05
C ALA A 41 -4.69 -11.86 0.75
N VAL A 42 -3.94 -12.86 1.22
CA VAL A 42 -2.77 -12.68 2.10
C VAL A 42 -1.45 -12.95 1.38
N ALA A 43 -1.38 -14.04 0.61
CA ALA A 43 -0.16 -14.43 -0.12
C ALA A 43 0.43 -13.30 -1.00
N PRO A 44 -0.37 -12.48 -1.72
CA PRO A 44 0.17 -11.42 -2.57
C PRO A 44 0.43 -10.08 -1.84
N MET A 45 0.33 -10.02 -0.50
CA MET A 45 0.57 -8.75 0.22
C MET A 45 2.01 -8.26 0.03
N PRO A 46 2.22 -7.04 -0.49
CA PRO A 46 3.56 -6.52 -0.76
C PRO A 46 4.31 -6.18 0.54
N LYS A 47 5.64 -6.22 0.47
CA LYS A 47 6.49 -5.67 1.54
C LYS A 47 6.66 -4.16 1.34
N ARG A 48 6.90 -3.42 2.42
CA ARG A 48 7.13 -1.96 2.41
C ARG A 48 8.12 -1.51 1.34
N ALA A 49 9.25 -2.21 1.20
CA ALA A 49 10.26 -1.87 0.20
C ALA A 49 9.73 -1.91 -1.25
N MET A 50 8.77 -2.80 -1.54
CA MET A 50 8.11 -2.86 -2.85
C MET A 50 7.20 -1.65 -3.07
N VAL A 51 6.40 -1.29 -2.04
CA VAL A 51 5.50 -0.13 -2.08
C VAL A 51 6.29 1.17 -2.25
N GLU A 52 7.34 1.36 -1.46
CA GLU A 52 8.22 2.54 -1.55
C GLU A 52 8.98 2.58 -2.88
N GLY A 53 9.37 1.43 -3.41
CA GLY A 53 9.95 1.32 -4.74
C GLY A 53 9.00 1.81 -5.84
N ALA A 54 7.76 1.33 -5.81
CA ALA A 54 6.72 1.72 -6.75
C ALA A 54 6.32 3.20 -6.62
N LEU A 55 6.24 3.75 -5.40
CA LEU A 55 5.99 5.18 -5.18
C LEU A 55 7.08 6.07 -5.81
N ARG A 56 8.36 5.71 -5.60
CA ARG A 56 9.49 6.42 -6.23
C ARG A 56 9.43 6.39 -7.75
N GLN A 57 9.02 5.25 -8.33
CA GLN A 57 8.85 5.10 -9.78
C GLN A 57 7.67 5.94 -10.31
N ALA A 58 6.60 6.05 -9.53
CA ALA A 58 5.41 6.83 -9.90
C ALA A 58 5.58 8.36 -9.75
N GLY A 59 6.69 8.83 -9.18
CA GLY A 59 6.92 10.25 -8.91
C GLY A 59 6.02 10.84 -7.82
N LEU A 60 5.36 9.98 -7.04
CA LEU A 60 4.51 10.37 -5.90
C LEU A 60 5.41 10.57 -4.67
N ARG A 61 5.24 11.68 -3.96
CA ARG A 61 5.91 11.98 -2.68
C ARG A 61 4.90 11.94 -1.56
#